data_AF-A0A6V8CMK8-F1
#
_entry.id   AF-A0A6V8CMK8-F1
#
_cell.length_a   1.000
_cell.length_b   1.000
_cell.length_c   1.000
_cell.angle_alpha   90.00
_cell.angle_beta   90.00
_cell.angle_gamma   90.00
#
_symmetry.space_group_name_H-M   'P 1'
#
loop_
_entity.id
_entity.type
_entity.pdbx_description
1 polymer ?
#
loop_
_entity_poly.entity_id
_entity_poly.type
_entity_poly.pdbx_seq_one_letter_code
_entity_poly.pdbx_strand_id
1 'polypeptide(L)'
;MSGLTWVKFERLNPFKVREVLLVSSPFDRFVLEENDILPMTLHRDFEQLISSQAPRISHASDADDALNLMLERRFDLVITMSRIGSMNVNEFGMKMKSIHPEIPVVLLTYNTRELAHLKIGGGIDRVFVWSGDTSILFAIISLIEDERNVGHDVATGDVQVMVLVEDSPRFYSKYLTRFYKNLARQTSRLIYGGLNVHHKMLRLRSRAKVLLATNYEDALDAVDKYGRNIIGLFTDGRFPRKNIMEEDSGLRLIDEVRDLYPHLPILFMSTEEHNRIPSQQKGAVYINKHDRQLHAKINQFMASRMGFGEFIFSDSENNQYMSASNLNELRDGIEQIPEKSLLFHAERNHFSHWLRTRTEFEVAAAIREKKIDDFPSSDGVRNFMIESIQNFLRMQRRQTIFDYNPELAHSSNFQRLGKGSLGGKGRGLAFCFSRIHELELHSKYPGVRIDVPRTLILATDRFVSFLERNNLSEIALSEIGDDEISEAFLKGEFSDDDLEIMRGMLEIVTWPIAVRSSSMLEDA
;
A
#
# COMPACT_ATOMS: atom_id res chain seq x y z
N MET A 1 -22.67 -5.16 -0.17
CA MET A 1 -21.79 -5.18 -1.36
C MET A 1 -20.28 -5.16 -1.06
N SER A 2 -19.84 -5.39 0.18
CA SER A 2 -18.43 -5.35 0.59
C SER A 2 -17.59 -6.60 0.31
N GLY A 3 -18.21 -7.76 0.12
CA GLY A 3 -17.51 -8.98 -0.30
C GLY A 3 -16.94 -8.91 -1.72
N LEU A 4 -17.49 -8.04 -2.58
CA LEU A 4 -17.02 -7.83 -3.95
C LEU A 4 -15.70 -7.06 -4.02
N THR A 5 -15.40 -6.22 -3.03
CA THR A 5 -14.22 -5.34 -3.05
C THR A 5 -12.93 -6.09 -2.70
N TRP A 6 -12.99 -7.05 -1.78
CA TRP A 6 -11.84 -7.91 -1.47
C TRP A 6 -11.48 -8.84 -2.63
N VAL A 7 -12.49 -9.38 -3.33
CA VAL A 7 -12.30 -10.19 -4.54
C VAL A 7 -11.62 -9.37 -5.66
N LYS A 8 -11.90 -8.07 -5.75
CA LYS A 8 -11.17 -7.18 -6.67
C LYS A 8 -9.71 -7.02 -6.26
N PHE A 9 -9.41 -6.86 -4.96
CA PHE A 9 -8.04 -6.70 -4.47
C PHE A 9 -7.18 -7.95 -4.61
N GLU A 10 -7.79 -9.13 -4.54
CA GLU A 10 -7.10 -10.40 -4.83
C GLU A 10 -6.51 -10.42 -6.24
N ARG A 11 -7.13 -9.71 -7.19
CA ARG A 11 -6.73 -9.63 -8.59
C ARG A 11 -5.77 -8.49 -8.91
N LEU A 12 -5.35 -7.69 -7.92
CA LEU A 12 -4.40 -6.59 -8.11
C LEU A 12 -2.94 -7.06 -8.06
N ASN A 13 -2.07 -6.32 -8.76
CA ASN A 13 -0.67 -6.70 -9.04
C ASN A 13 -0.51 -8.09 -9.69
N PRO A 14 -1.15 -8.36 -10.83
CA PRO A 14 -1.02 -9.65 -11.52
C PRO A 14 0.41 -9.93 -11.98
N PHE A 15 1.15 -8.91 -12.41
CA PHE A 15 2.57 -9.03 -12.75
C PHE A 15 3.44 -8.83 -11.51
N LYS A 16 4.37 -9.75 -11.29
CA LYS A 16 5.38 -9.69 -10.23
C LYS A 16 6.74 -10.05 -10.79
N VAL A 17 7.75 -9.27 -10.45
CA VAL A 17 9.15 -9.60 -10.73
C VAL A 17 9.55 -10.68 -9.73
N ARG A 18 9.92 -11.87 -10.23
CA ARG A 18 10.31 -13.02 -9.39
C ARG A 18 11.77 -13.37 -9.57
N GLU A 19 12.29 -13.25 -10.78
CA GLU A 19 13.67 -13.58 -11.13
C GLU A 19 14.37 -12.35 -11.70
N VAL A 20 15.41 -11.88 -11.01
CA VAL A 20 16.25 -10.75 -11.43
C VAL A 20 17.64 -11.26 -11.78
N LEU A 21 18.11 -10.93 -12.98
CA LEU A 21 19.50 -11.14 -13.37
C LEU A 21 20.31 -9.87 -13.07
N LEU A 22 21.21 -9.96 -12.10
CA LEU A 22 22.16 -8.90 -11.76
C LEU A 22 23.50 -9.17 -12.45
N VAL A 23 23.88 -8.27 -13.37
CA VAL A 23 25.12 -8.39 -14.15
C VAL A 23 26.11 -7.35 -13.63
N SER A 24 27.16 -7.82 -12.97
CA SER A 24 28.14 -6.94 -12.37
C SER A 24 29.49 -7.61 -12.24
N SER A 25 30.56 -6.83 -12.41
CA SER A 25 31.91 -7.34 -12.16
C SER A 25 32.04 -7.84 -10.72
N PRO A 26 33.00 -8.74 -10.42
CA PRO A 26 33.25 -9.18 -9.04
C PRO A 26 33.51 -8.02 -8.07
N PHE A 27 34.13 -6.93 -8.55
CA PHE A 27 34.35 -5.72 -7.75
C PHE A 27 33.05 -4.97 -7.47
N ASP A 28 32.22 -4.73 -8.50
CA ASP A 28 30.93 -4.03 -8.32
C ASP A 28 30.01 -4.85 -7.41
N ARG A 29 30.02 -6.18 -7.55
CA ARG A 29 29.31 -7.09 -6.64
C ARG A 29 29.79 -6.88 -5.20
N PHE A 30 31.09 -6.93 -4.95
CA PHE A 30 31.66 -6.69 -3.62
C PHE A 30 31.19 -5.37 -3.02
N VAL A 31 31.21 -4.28 -3.80
CA VAL A 31 30.72 -2.97 -3.37
C VAL A 31 29.22 -3.03 -3.02
N LEU A 32 28.39 -3.73 -3.80
CA LEU A 32 26.97 -3.89 -3.47
C LEU A 32 26.75 -4.69 -2.19
N GLU A 33 27.58 -5.72 -1.91
CA GLU A 33 27.47 -6.54 -0.70
C GLU A 33 27.87 -5.73 0.54
N GLU A 34 29.01 -5.03 0.49
CA GLU A 34 29.48 -4.19 1.62
C GLU A 34 28.52 -3.06 1.97
N ASN A 35 27.78 -2.55 0.98
CA ASN A 35 26.82 -1.47 1.18
C ASN A 35 25.40 -1.98 1.45
N ASP A 36 25.22 -3.25 1.82
CA ASP A 36 23.93 -3.84 2.17
C ASP A 36 22.84 -3.68 1.08
N ILE A 37 23.18 -3.69 -0.20
CA ILE A 37 22.19 -3.61 -1.31
C ILE A 37 21.73 -5.01 -1.74
N LEU A 38 22.39 -6.03 -1.21
CA LEU A 38 22.27 -7.43 -1.59
C LEU A 38 21.11 -8.17 -0.89
N PRO A 39 20.88 -9.47 -1.17
CA PRO A 39 19.59 -10.15 -0.96
C PRO A 39 18.96 -9.99 0.43
N MET A 40 19.76 -9.88 1.49
CA MET A 40 19.23 -9.70 2.86
C MET A 40 18.47 -8.38 3.05
N THR A 41 18.98 -7.27 2.50
CA THR A 41 18.29 -5.97 2.62
C THR A 41 17.08 -5.91 1.70
N LEU A 42 17.19 -6.45 0.48
CA LEU A 42 16.04 -6.54 -0.40
C LEU A 42 14.93 -7.38 0.25
N HIS A 43 15.29 -8.51 0.84
CA HIS A 43 14.37 -9.35 1.59
C HIS A 43 13.70 -8.59 2.73
N ARG A 44 14.49 -7.90 3.56
CA ARG A 44 13.99 -7.05 4.64
C ARG A 44 13.03 -5.97 4.13
N ASP A 45 13.38 -5.28 3.05
CA ASP A 45 12.53 -4.25 2.46
C ASP A 45 11.21 -4.88 1.98
N PHE A 46 11.23 -5.97 1.22
CA PHE A 46 10.00 -6.63 0.75
C PHE A 46 9.13 -7.20 1.88
N GLU A 47 9.73 -7.78 2.92
CA GLU A 47 9.00 -8.30 4.08
C GLU A 47 8.41 -7.17 4.94
N GLN A 48 9.22 -6.16 5.30
CA GLN A 48 8.80 -5.08 6.19
C GLN A 48 7.87 -4.07 5.50
N LEU A 49 8.04 -3.83 4.20
CA LEU A 49 7.39 -2.74 3.48
C LEU A 49 6.17 -3.18 2.68
N ILE A 50 6.18 -4.39 2.09
CA ILE A 50 5.10 -4.89 1.23
C ILE A 50 4.53 -6.23 1.73
N SER A 51 5.16 -6.87 2.73
CA SER A 51 4.81 -8.21 3.21
C SER A 51 4.62 -9.19 2.05
N SER A 52 5.56 -9.14 1.10
CA SER A 52 5.57 -9.95 -0.11
C SER A 52 6.90 -10.68 -0.24
N GLN A 53 6.93 -11.74 -1.03
CA GLN A 53 8.16 -12.47 -1.30
C GLN A 53 9.10 -11.60 -2.13
N ALA A 54 10.33 -11.44 -1.67
CA ALA A 54 11.38 -10.79 -2.44
C ALA A 54 11.72 -11.61 -3.70
N PRO A 55 12.05 -10.96 -4.83
CA PRO A 55 12.53 -11.67 -6.00
C PRO A 55 13.87 -12.36 -5.70
N ARG A 56 14.09 -13.48 -6.38
CA ARG A 56 15.39 -14.15 -6.40
C ARG A 56 16.33 -13.35 -7.30
N ILE A 57 17.53 -13.07 -6.80
CA ILE A 57 18.60 -12.45 -7.58
C ILE A 57 19.57 -13.54 -7.99
N SER A 58 19.74 -13.72 -9.29
CA SER A 58 20.85 -14.48 -9.88
C SER A 58 21.93 -13.51 -10.33
N HIS A 59 23.19 -13.84 -10.10
CA HIS A 59 24.32 -12.99 -10.45
C HIS A 59 25.08 -13.56 -11.65
N ALA A 60 25.49 -12.68 -12.57
CA ALA A 60 26.42 -12.95 -13.65
C ALA A 60 27.65 -12.06 -13.52
N SER A 61 28.85 -12.63 -13.70
CA SER A 61 30.12 -11.89 -13.53
C SER A 61 30.45 -10.96 -14.69
N ASP A 62 29.90 -11.24 -15.88
CA ASP A 62 30.14 -10.50 -17.11
C ASP A 62 28.97 -10.70 -18.10
N ALA A 63 29.08 -10.06 -19.26
CA ALA A 63 28.06 -10.09 -20.29
C ALA A 63 27.87 -11.47 -20.94
N ASP A 64 28.93 -12.28 -21.09
CA ASP A 64 28.83 -13.58 -21.75
C ASP A 64 28.17 -14.61 -20.83
N ASP A 65 28.55 -14.61 -19.54
CA ASP A 65 27.88 -15.40 -18.50
C ASP A 65 26.38 -15.04 -18.40
N ALA A 66 26.06 -13.74 -18.43
CA ALA A 66 24.69 -13.28 -18.42
C ALA A 66 23.88 -13.76 -19.63
N LEU A 67 24.46 -13.74 -20.83
CA LEU A 67 23.80 -14.24 -22.05
C LEU A 67 23.57 -15.76 -21.99
N ASN A 68 24.52 -16.52 -21.45
CA ASN A 68 24.35 -17.96 -21.25
C ASN A 68 23.21 -18.25 -20.25
N LEU A 69 23.16 -17.55 -19.12
CA LEU A 69 22.09 -17.69 -18.14
C LEU A 69 20.70 -17.38 -18.71
N MET A 70 20.61 -16.37 -19.59
CA MET A 70 19.36 -16.02 -20.28
C MET A 70 18.86 -17.11 -21.24
N LEU A 71 19.75 -17.98 -21.75
CA LEU A 71 19.36 -19.13 -22.57
C LEU A 71 18.88 -20.30 -21.70
N GLU A 72 19.41 -20.43 -20.48
CA GLU A 72 19.07 -21.52 -19.56
C GLU A 72 17.82 -21.25 -18.72
N ARG A 73 17.59 -19.98 -18.37
CA ARG A 73 16.56 -19.57 -17.41
C ARG A 73 15.83 -18.33 -17.88
N ARG A 74 14.59 -18.19 -17.40
CA ARG A 74 13.79 -16.99 -17.64
C ARG A 74 14.01 -15.99 -16.52
N PHE A 75 14.14 -14.73 -16.92
CA PHE A 75 14.23 -13.60 -16.01
C PHE A 75 13.12 -12.60 -16.32
N ASP A 76 12.66 -11.91 -15.28
CA ASP A 76 11.62 -10.87 -15.39
C ASP A 76 12.25 -9.48 -15.54
N LEU A 77 13.51 -9.33 -15.14
CA LEU A 77 14.26 -8.07 -15.09
C LEU A 77 15.77 -8.35 -15.18
N VAL A 78 16.48 -7.56 -16.00
CA VAL A 78 17.95 -7.50 -16.00
C VAL A 78 18.40 -6.16 -15.40
N ILE A 79 19.26 -6.21 -14.39
CA ILE A 79 19.95 -5.05 -13.84
C ILE A 79 21.44 -5.21 -14.15
N THR A 80 22.01 -4.28 -14.90
CA THR A 80 23.42 -4.34 -15.32
C THR A 80 24.20 -3.14 -14.79
N MET A 81 25.46 -3.36 -14.40
CA MET A 81 26.42 -2.28 -14.15
C MET A 81 27.04 -1.76 -15.45
N SER A 82 27.80 -0.67 -15.37
CA SER A 82 28.45 -0.05 -16.53
C SER A 82 29.63 -0.88 -17.08
N ARG A 83 30.27 -1.69 -16.23
CA ARG A 83 31.48 -2.47 -16.55
C ARG A 83 31.19 -3.97 -16.53
N ILE A 84 30.77 -4.51 -17.67
CA ILE A 84 30.40 -5.92 -17.84
C ILE A 84 31.41 -6.73 -18.68
N GLY A 85 32.63 -6.20 -18.82
CA GLY A 85 33.74 -6.91 -19.45
C GLY A 85 33.69 -6.92 -20.98
N SER A 86 33.19 -8.02 -21.55
CA SER A 86 33.42 -8.41 -22.95
C SER A 86 32.71 -7.58 -24.02
N MET A 87 31.69 -6.81 -23.66
CA MET A 87 31.00 -5.90 -24.57
C MET A 87 30.51 -4.65 -23.86
N ASN A 88 30.14 -3.63 -24.64
CA ASN A 88 29.54 -2.43 -24.07
C ASN A 88 28.07 -2.68 -23.68
N VAL A 89 27.55 -1.87 -22.76
CA VAL A 89 26.21 -2.04 -22.17
C VAL A 89 25.08 -1.95 -23.19
N ASN A 90 25.23 -1.14 -24.24
CA ASN A 90 24.19 -1.02 -25.28
C ASN A 90 24.18 -2.26 -26.19
N GLU A 91 25.34 -2.77 -26.59
CA GLU A 91 25.42 -4.02 -27.32
C GLU A 91 24.83 -5.17 -26.51
N PHE A 92 25.13 -5.21 -25.21
CA PHE A 92 24.55 -6.17 -24.28
C PHE A 92 23.02 -6.04 -24.22
N GLY A 93 22.47 -4.83 -24.03
CA GLY A 93 21.03 -4.60 -24.02
C GLY A 93 20.34 -5.05 -25.31
N MET A 94 20.93 -4.80 -26.47
CA MET A 94 20.40 -5.28 -27.76
C MET A 94 20.40 -6.81 -27.86
N LYS A 95 21.45 -7.49 -27.37
CA LYS A 95 21.48 -8.97 -27.33
C LYS A 95 20.48 -9.54 -26.33
N MET A 96 20.28 -8.90 -25.17
CA MET A 96 19.23 -9.32 -24.24
C MET A 96 17.84 -9.24 -24.88
N LYS A 97 17.57 -8.15 -25.59
CA LYS A 97 16.30 -7.97 -26.31
C LYS A 97 16.15 -8.88 -27.54
N SER A 98 17.24 -9.33 -28.16
CA SER A 98 17.13 -10.32 -29.24
C SER A 98 16.72 -11.71 -28.73
N ILE A 99 17.06 -12.04 -27.49
CA ILE A 99 16.62 -13.28 -26.82
C ILE A 99 15.19 -13.10 -26.27
N HIS A 100 14.94 -12.00 -25.56
CA HIS A 100 13.66 -11.66 -24.96
C HIS A 100 13.27 -10.20 -25.25
N PRO A 101 12.47 -9.92 -26.29
CA PRO A 101 12.19 -8.55 -26.77
C PRO A 101 11.63 -7.60 -25.70
N GLU A 102 10.75 -8.12 -24.84
CA GLU A 102 10.02 -7.35 -23.83
C GLU A 102 10.71 -7.35 -22.45
N ILE A 103 11.93 -7.89 -22.32
CA ILE A 103 12.62 -7.88 -21.04
C ILE A 103 13.07 -6.44 -20.69
N PRO A 104 12.76 -5.95 -19.49
CA PRO A 104 13.29 -4.68 -19.02
C PRO A 104 14.77 -4.84 -18.71
N VAL A 105 15.59 -4.00 -19.31
CA VAL A 105 17.04 -3.91 -19.05
C VAL A 105 17.35 -2.56 -18.43
N VAL A 106 17.80 -2.59 -17.18
CA VAL A 106 18.07 -1.41 -16.37
C VAL A 106 19.58 -1.29 -16.14
N LEU A 107 20.15 -0.13 -16.48
CA LEU A 107 21.52 0.20 -16.12
C LEU A 107 21.56 0.82 -14.73
N LEU A 108 22.37 0.28 -13.83
CA LEU A 108 22.70 0.85 -12.53
C LEU A 108 24.13 1.40 -12.57
N THR A 109 24.34 2.63 -12.09
CA THR A 109 25.67 3.25 -12.02
C THR A 109 25.89 3.97 -10.69
N TYR A 110 27.15 4.12 -10.27
CA TYR A 110 27.53 4.83 -9.05
C TYR A 110 27.49 6.35 -9.20
N ASN A 111 27.61 6.88 -10.42
CA ASN A 111 27.67 8.31 -10.66
C ASN A 111 27.25 8.70 -12.08
N THR A 112 26.87 9.95 -12.26
CA THR A 112 26.45 10.48 -13.57
C THR A 112 27.63 10.76 -14.52
N ARG A 113 28.88 10.76 -14.05
CA ARG A 113 30.05 10.97 -14.93
C ARG A 113 30.25 9.79 -15.87
N GLU A 114 29.98 8.59 -15.40
CA GLU A 114 29.95 7.38 -16.23
C GLU A 114 28.92 7.47 -17.35
N LEU A 115 27.80 8.17 -17.11
CA LEU A 115 26.74 8.37 -18.10
C LEU A 115 27.12 9.36 -19.21
N ALA A 116 28.06 10.29 -18.98
CA ALA A 116 28.44 11.29 -19.98
C ALA A 116 29.04 10.68 -21.25
N HIS A 117 29.58 9.46 -21.16
CA HIS A 117 30.16 8.73 -22.28
C HIS A 117 29.23 7.64 -22.85
N LEU A 118 28.07 7.41 -22.22
CA LEU A 118 27.08 6.41 -22.63
C LEU A 118 25.92 7.11 -23.34
N LYS A 119 25.74 6.83 -24.64
CA LYS A 119 24.49 7.19 -25.32
C LYS A 119 23.39 6.28 -24.80
N ILE A 120 22.42 6.84 -24.08
CA ILE A 120 21.23 6.12 -23.64
C ILE A 120 20.44 5.73 -24.92
N GLY A 121 20.20 4.44 -25.09
CA GLY A 121 19.64 3.84 -26.31
C GLY A 121 20.35 2.53 -26.67
N GLY A 122 19.78 1.73 -27.57
CA GLY A 122 20.33 0.41 -27.90
C GLY A 122 19.99 -0.64 -26.84
N GLY A 123 18.71 -0.77 -26.49
CA GLY A 123 18.23 -1.87 -25.66
C GLY A 123 18.35 -1.71 -24.14
N ILE A 124 18.78 -0.54 -23.66
CA ILE A 124 18.64 -0.14 -22.25
C ILE A 124 17.36 0.70 -22.09
N ASP A 125 16.46 0.27 -21.20
CA ASP A 125 15.16 0.89 -21.00
C ASP A 125 15.20 2.04 -19.99
N ARG A 126 15.99 1.88 -18.91
CA ARG A 126 16.11 2.89 -17.83
C ARG A 126 17.53 2.93 -17.26
N VAL A 127 17.87 4.05 -16.64
CA VAL A 127 19.19 4.30 -16.03
C VAL A 127 19.03 4.79 -14.60
N PHE A 128 19.50 4.04 -13.62
CA PHE A 128 19.46 4.45 -12.22
C PHE A 128 20.84 4.81 -11.71
N VAL A 129 20.89 5.83 -10.86
CA VAL A 129 22.12 6.25 -10.17
C VAL A 129 21.98 5.89 -8.71
N TRP A 130 22.82 4.98 -8.24
CA TRP A 130 22.89 4.64 -6.83
C TRP A 130 23.71 5.69 -6.07
N SER A 131 23.08 6.34 -5.09
CA SER A 131 23.68 7.41 -4.29
C SER A 131 23.86 7.02 -2.81
N GLY A 132 24.06 5.74 -2.52
CA GLY A 132 24.19 5.23 -1.14
C GLY A 132 22.89 4.73 -0.49
N ASP A 133 21.73 4.81 -1.16
CA ASP A 133 20.47 4.28 -0.64
C ASP A 133 20.35 2.78 -0.94
N THR A 134 20.22 1.95 0.10
CA THR A 134 20.15 0.49 -0.01
C THR A 134 18.87 -0.04 -0.66
N SER A 135 17.81 0.77 -0.71
CA SER A 135 16.50 0.39 -1.27
C SER A 135 16.37 0.72 -2.77
N ILE A 136 17.48 0.99 -3.46
CA ILE A 136 17.45 1.29 -4.90
C ILE A 136 16.90 0.13 -5.72
N LEU A 137 17.28 -1.11 -5.41
CA LEU A 137 16.77 -2.29 -6.10
C LEU A 137 15.26 -2.45 -5.87
N PHE A 138 14.81 -2.26 -4.63
CA PHE A 138 13.39 -2.26 -4.28
C PHE A 138 12.60 -1.22 -5.10
N ALA A 139 13.14 -0.02 -5.28
CA ALA A 139 12.51 1.02 -6.08
C ALA A 139 12.45 0.68 -7.58
N ILE A 140 13.54 0.13 -8.15
CA ILE A 140 13.59 -0.30 -9.56
C ILE A 140 12.54 -1.39 -9.80
N ILE A 141 12.52 -2.43 -8.96
CA ILE A 141 11.58 -3.53 -9.08
C ILE A 141 10.14 -3.02 -8.94
N SER A 142 9.87 -2.21 -7.92
CA SER A 142 8.53 -1.68 -7.67
C SER A 142 8.04 -0.76 -8.79
N LEU A 143 8.93 0.01 -9.43
CA LEU A 143 8.58 0.84 -10.58
C LEU A 143 8.14 -0.02 -11.77
N ILE A 144 8.91 -1.05 -12.09
CA ILE A 144 8.59 -1.95 -13.21
C ILE A 144 7.28 -2.69 -12.96
N GLU A 145 7.05 -3.14 -11.73
CA GLU A 145 5.76 -3.73 -11.35
C GLU A 145 4.62 -2.73 -11.46
N ASP A 146 4.80 -1.49 -10.99
CA ASP A 146 3.77 -0.46 -11.06
C ASP A 146 3.42 -0.08 -12.49
N GLU A 147 4.42 0.14 -13.36
CA GLU A 147 4.24 0.48 -14.78
C GLU A 147 3.49 -0.64 -15.53
N ARG A 148 3.82 -1.92 -15.27
CA ARG A 148 3.12 -3.05 -15.92
C ARG A 148 1.71 -3.28 -15.38
N ASN A 149 1.47 -2.98 -14.11
CA ASN A 149 0.18 -3.27 -13.47
C ASN A 149 -0.80 -2.09 -13.49
N VAL A 150 -0.36 -0.84 -13.67
CA VAL A 150 -1.19 0.35 -13.44
C VAL A 150 -2.51 0.33 -14.23
N GLY A 151 -2.50 -0.06 -15.52
CA GLY A 151 -3.70 -0.13 -16.34
C GLY A 151 -4.73 -1.13 -15.79
N HIS A 152 -4.27 -2.33 -15.45
CA HIS A 152 -5.13 -3.38 -14.88
C HIS A 152 -5.63 -3.01 -13.48
N ASP A 153 -4.75 -2.49 -12.63
CA ASP A 153 -5.06 -2.18 -11.24
C ASP A 153 -6.01 -0.99 -11.11
N VAL A 154 -5.86 0.04 -11.96
CA VAL A 154 -6.82 1.15 -12.07
C VAL A 154 -8.18 0.64 -12.53
N ALA A 155 -8.22 -0.16 -13.61
CA ALA A 155 -9.48 -0.67 -14.16
C ALA A 155 -10.21 -1.63 -13.21
N THR A 156 -9.47 -2.47 -12.49
CA THR A 156 -10.03 -3.52 -11.63
C THR A 156 -10.39 -3.02 -10.24
N GLY A 157 -9.55 -2.16 -9.64
CA GLY A 157 -9.62 -1.81 -8.22
C GLY A 157 -9.65 -0.31 -7.93
N ASP A 158 -9.79 0.56 -8.93
CA ASP A 158 -9.74 2.02 -8.78
C ASP A 158 -8.47 2.50 -8.06
N VAL A 159 -7.34 1.83 -8.32
CA VAL A 159 -6.07 2.13 -7.63
C VAL A 159 -5.59 3.55 -7.96
N GLN A 160 -4.96 4.19 -6.97
CA GLN A 160 -4.45 5.56 -7.09
C GLN A 160 -3.10 5.60 -7.80
N VAL A 161 -2.77 6.73 -8.44
CA VAL A 161 -1.52 6.93 -9.20
C VAL A 161 -0.80 8.20 -8.75
N MET A 162 0.51 8.09 -8.54
CA MET A 162 1.42 9.21 -8.38
C MET A 162 2.25 9.35 -9.66
N VAL A 163 2.34 10.56 -10.21
CA VAL A 163 3.16 10.81 -11.41
C VAL A 163 4.38 11.62 -11.03
N LEU A 164 5.56 11.11 -11.35
CA LEU A 164 6.84 11.79 -11.25
C LEU A 164 7.34 12.15 -12.64
N VAL A 165 7.51 13.43 -12.92
CA VAL A 165 8.08 13.96 -14.16
C VAL A 165 9.49 14.47 -13.85
N GLU A 166 10.49 13.72 -14.27
CA GLU A 166 11.90 13.99 -14.02
C GLU A 166 12.75 13.26 -15.06
N ASP A 167 13.54 14.00 -15.83
CA ASP A 167 14.40 13.45 -16.87
C ASP A 167 15.78 13.04 -16.34
N SER A 168 16.22 13.59 -15.19
CA SER A 168 17.53 13.29 -14.64
C SER A 168 17.58 11.96 -13.88
N PRO A 169 18.40 10.98 -14.33
CA PRO A 169 18.63 9.70 -13.64
C PRO A 169 18.96 9.85 -12.17
N ARG A 170 19.76 10.87 -11.83
CA ARG A 170 20.18 11.14 -10.45
C ARG A 170 19.01 11.54 -9.56
N PHE A 171 18.12 12.40 -10.05
CA PHE A 171 17.02 12.92 -9.25
C PHE A 171 15.89 11.89 -9.13
N TYR A 172 15.46 11.26 -10.23
CA TYR A 172 14.38 10.29 -10.11
C TYR A 172 14.79 9.05 -9.31
N SER A 173 16.05 8.59 -9.42
CA SER A 173 16.54 7.46 -8.60
C SER A 173 16.39 7.76 -7.11
N LYS A 174 16.72 9.00 -6.72
CA LYS A 174 16.62 9.49 -5.33
C LYS A 174 15.18 9.71 -4.87
N TYR A 175 14.28 10.17 -5.75
CA TYR A 175 12.88 10.40 -5.41
C TYR A 175 12.10 9.08 -5.30
N LEU A 176 12.32 8.15 -6.23
CA LEU A 176 11.63 6.86 -6.26
C LEU A 176 11.90 6.02 -5.01
N THR A 177 13.16 5.89 -4.56
CA THR A 177 13.47 5.17 -3.31
C THR A 177 12.72 5.76 -2.12
N ARG A 178 12.59 7.09 -2.08
CA ARG A 178 11.85 7.78 -1.02
C ARG A 178 10.35 7.57 -1.11
N PHE A 179 9.78 7.68 -2.32
CA PHE A 179 8.34 7.50 -2.56
C PHE A 179 7.92 6.09 -2.14
N TYR A 180 8.63 5.06 -2.60
CA TYR A 180 8.33 3.68 -2.26
C TYR A 180 8.46 3.39 -0.76
N LYS A 181 9.49 3.91 -0.08
CA LYS A 181 9.59 3.83 1.39
C LYS A 181 8.40 4.48 2.10
N ASN A 182 7.94 5.65 1.62
CA ASN A 182 6.81 6.35 2.23
C ASN A 182 5.48 5.61 2.01
N LEU A 183 5.22 5.16 0.78
CA LEU A 183 4.00 4.41 0.43
C LEU A 183 3.88 3.13 1.25
N ALA A 184 4.98 2.39 1.39
CA ALA A 184 5.03 1.21 2.22
C ALA A 184 4.72 1.52 3.69
N ARG A 185 5.39 2.52 4.27
CA ARG A 185 5.21 2.90 5.68
C ARG A 185 3.80 3.42 5.98
N GLN A 186 3.14 4.07 5.02
CA GLN A 186 1.76 4.54 5.20
C GLN A 186 0.80 3.37 5.23
N THR A 187 0.95 2.43 4.30
CA THR A 187 0.10 1.26 4.25
C THR A 187 0.24 0.45 5.55
N SER A 188 1.44 0.37 6.15
CA SER A 188 1.64 -0.28 7.45
C SER A 188 1.07 0.44 8.67
N ARG A 189 0.86 1.77 8.62
CA ARG A 189 0.22 2.51 9.74
C ARG A 189 -1.30 2.34 9.77
N LEU A 190 -1.94 2.20 8.61
CA LEU A 190 -3.38 1.94 8.48
C LEU A 190 -3.79 0.55 8.99
N ILE A 191 -2.81 -0.30 9.27
CA ILE A 191 -2.94 -1.70 9.66
C ILE A 191 -3.11 -1.89 11.18
N TYR A 192 -2.93 -0.84 11.99
CA TYR A 192 -3.04 -0.91 13.46
C TYR A 192 -4.46 -1.14 14.01
N GLY A 193 -5.50 -1.11 13.17
CA GLY A 193 -6.91 -1.30 13.56
C GLY A 193 -7.38 -2.76 13.78
N GLY A 194 -6.49 -3.70 14.12
CA GLY A 194 -6.86 -5.09 14.43
C GLY A 194 -7.33 -5.95 13.23
N LEU A 195 -7.09 -5.54 11.99
CA LEU A 195 -7.41 -6.36 10.80
C LEU A 195 -6.58 -7.65 10.76
N ASN A 196 -7.13 -8.77 10.30
CA ASN A 196 -6.39 -10.02 10.07
C ASN A 196 -5.33 -9.86 8.94
N VAL A 197 -4.22 -10.60 9.03
CA VAL A 197 -3.09 -10.67 8.08
C VAL A 197 -3.52 -10.76 6.61
N HIS A 198 -4.56 -11.54 6.29
CA HIS A 198 -5.06 -11.64 4.91
C HIS A 198 -5.56 -10.28 4.38
N HIS A 199 -6.36 -9.56 5.16
CA HIS A 199 -6.87 -8.24 4.77
C HIS A 199 -5.75 -7.21 4.68
N LYS A 200 -4.73 -7.32 5.53
CA LYS A 200 -3.50 -6.50 5.47
C LYS A 200 -2.83 -6.66 4.10
N MET A 201 -2.62 -7.91 3.67
CA MET A 201 -1.99 -8.21 2.39
C MET A 201 -2.78 -7.66 1.20
N LEU A 202 -4.12 -7.80 1.21
CA LEU A 202 -4.96 -7.26 0.13
C LEU A 202 -4.86 -5.73 0.02
N ARG A 203 -4.81 -5.01 1.15
CA ARG A 203 -4.65 -3.55 1.15
C ARG A 203 -3.29 -3.10 0.61
N LEU A 204 -2.23 -3.85 0.89
CA LEU A 204 -0.90 -3.60 0.32
C LEU A 204 -0.90 -3.73 -1.20
N ARG A 205 -1.75 -4.60 -1.77
CA ARG A 205 -1.90 -4.71 -3.23
C ARG A 205 -2.58 -3.48 -3.84
N SER A 206 -3.52 -2.87 -3.13
CA SER A 206 -4.22 -1.64 -3.55
C SER A 206 -3.47 -0.34 -3.25
N ARG A 207 -2.19 -0.39 -2.86
CA ARG A 207 -1.35 0.81 -2.67
C ARG A 207 -1.31 1.66 -3.95
N ALA A 208 -1.07 2.96 -3.79
CA ALA A 208 -0.85 3.84 -4.92
C ALA A 208 0.34 3.36 -5.79
N LYS A 209 0.18 3.45 -7.10
CA LYS A 209 1.21 3.18 -8.11
C LYS A 209 2.02 4.43 -8.37
N VAL A 210 3.30 4.27 -8.69
CA VAL A 210 4.13 5.38 -9.16
C VAL A 210 4.41 5.21 -10.65
N LEU A 211 4.20 6.27 -11.42
CA LEU A 211 4.60 6.35 -12.83
C LEU A 211 5.73 7.37 -12.98
N LEU A 212 6.75 7.02 -13.75
CA LEU A 212 7.86 7.91 -14.11
C LEU A 212 7.72 8.35 -15.57
N ALA A 213 7.51 9.66 -15.77
CA ALA A 213 7.60 10.32 -17.06
C ALA A 213 8.95 11.05 -17.17
N THR A 214 9.63 10.89 -18.30
CA THR A 214 10.94 11.52 -18.54
C THR A 214 10.89 12.64 -19.56
N ASN A 215 9.73 12.86 -20.16
CA ASN A 215 9.46 13.91 -21.13
C ASN A 215 7.99 14.36 -20.98
N TYR A 216 7.64 15.43 -21.70
CA TYR A 216 6.32 16.04 -21.66
C TYR A 216 5.21 15.14 -22.21
N GLU A 217 5.50 14.39 -23.26
CA GLU A 217 4.55 13.49 -23.90
C GLU A 217 4.15 12.32 -22.98
N ASP A 218 5.12 11.69 -22.31
CA ASP A 218 4.88 10.63 -21.31
C ASP A 218 4.03 11.17 -20.14
N ALA A 219 4.29 12.41 -19.72
CA ALA A 219 3.56 13.04 -18.62
C ALA A 219 2.10 13.28 -18.99
N LEU A 220 1.84 13.78 -20.20
CA LEU A 220 0.47 13.96 -20.71
C LEU A 220 -0.24 12.62 -20.91
N ASP A 221 0.43 11.61 -21.46
CA ASP A 221 -0.17 10.27 -21.64
C ASP A 221 -0.62 9.67 -20.30
N ALA A 222 0.17 9.86 -19.23
CA ALA A 222 -0.22 9.44 -17.88
C ALA A 222 -1.43 10.22 -17.36
N VAL A 223 -1.50 11.54 -17.59
CA VAL A 223 -2.63 12.40 -17.21
C VAL A 223 -3.90 12.01 -17.97
N ASP A 224 -3.80 11.77 -19.27
CA ASP A 224 -4.92 11.41 -20.13
C ASP A 224 -5.49 10.03 -19.75
N LYS A 225 -4.62 9.04 -19.55
CA LYS A 225 -5.05 7.68 -19.19
C LYS A 225 -5.58 7.56 -17.77
N TYR A 226 -4.98 8.28 -16.82
CA TYR A 226 -5.19 8.02 -15.39
C TYR A 226 -5.64 9.23 -14.57
N GLY A 227 -5.96 10.37 -15.18
CA GLY A 227 -6.14 11.63 -14.47
C GLY A 227 -7.12 11.61 -13.29
N ARG A 228 -8.22 10.84 -13.37
CA ARG A 228 -9.19 10.65 -12.25
C ARG A 228 -8.63 9.86 -11.06
N ASN A 229 -7.54 9.14 -11.28
CA ASN A 229 -6.83 8.29 -10.33
C ASN A 229 -5.53 8.93 -9.84
N ILE A 230 -5.08 10.03 -10.46
CA ILE A 230 -3.89 10.74 -10.01
C ILE A 230 -4.18 11.42 -8.66
N ILE A 231 -3.35 11.13 -7.67
CA ILE A 231 -3.42 11.70 -6.32
C ILE A 231 -2.36 12.78 -6.06
N GLY A 232 -1.37 12.86 -6.95
CA GLY A 232 -0.43 13.98 -6.99
C GLY A 232 0.56 13.87 -8.13
N LEU A 233 0.97 15.04 -8.60
CA LEU A 233 1.95 15.23 -9.66
C LEU A 233 3.20 15.89 -9.10
N PHE A 234 4.35 15.28 -9.34
CA PHE A 234 5.66 15.82 -9.01
C PHE A 234 6.33 16.16 -10.34
N THR A 235 6.70 17.41 -10.55
CA THR A 235 7.29 17.82 -11.83
C THR A 235 8.54 18.65 -11.62
N ASP A 236 9.57 18.38 -12.43
CA ASP A 236 10.66 19.32 -12.63
C ASP A 236 10.17 20.56 -13.41
N GLY A 237 10.93 21.65 -13.37
CA GLY A 237 10.67 22.81 -14.21
C GLY A 237 11.07 22.61 -15.67
N ARG A 238 12.20 21.93 -15.89
CA ARG A 238 12.82 21.76 -17.20
C ARG A 238 12.92 20.28 -17.55
N PHE A 239 12.35 19.88 -18.67
CA PHE A 239 12.47 18.52 -19.22
C PHE A 239 12.12 18.52 -20.72
N PRO A 240 12.47 17.47 -21.49
CA PRO A 240 12.26 17.44 -22.92
C PRO A 240 10.78 17.50 -23.31
N ARG A 241 10.49 18.29 -24.35
CA ARG A 241 9.23 18.27 -25.12
C ARG A 241 9.58 18.09 -26.58
N LYS A 242 8.97 17.13 -27.27
CA LYS A 242 9.33 16.74 -28.65
C LYS A 242 10.85 16.50 -28.80
N ASN A 243 11.45 15.88 -27.78
CA ASN A 243 12.90 15.64 -27.66
C ASN A 243 13.79 16.90 -27.57
N ILE A 244 13.22 18.07 -27.30
CA ILE A 244 13.95 19.33 -27.12
C ILE A 244 13.79 19.80 -25.68
N MET A 245 14.90 20.13 -25.01
CA MET A 245 14.87 20.66 -23.65
C MET A 245 14.23 22.05 -23.63
N GLU A 246 13.08 22.20 -22.97
CA GLU A 246 12.39 23.47 -22.75
C GLU A 246 12.38 23.82 -21.25
N GLU A 247 12.67 25.08 -20.91
CA GLU A 247 12.78 25.55 -19.51
C GLU A 247 11.41 25.75 -18.84
N ASP A 248 10.36 25.92 -19.62
CA ASP A 248 8.98 26.15 -19.14
C ASP A 248 8.07 24.92 -19.26
N SER A 249 8.63 23.74 -19.62
CA SER A 249 7.89 22.48 -19.75
C SER A 249 7.03 22.17 -18.53
N GLY A 250 7.59 22.31 -17.32
CA GLY A 250 6.87 22.03 -16.09
C GLY A 250 5.75 23.03 -15.81
N LEU A 251 5.95 24.31 -16.14
CA LEU A 251 4.91 25.33 -15.95
C LEU A 251 3.75 25.13 -16.91
N ARG A 252 4.03 24.72 -18.16
CA ARG A 252 2.99 24.37 -19.14
C ARG A 252 2.23 23.13 -18.74
N LEU A 253 2.92 22.10 -18.22
CA LEU A 253 2.26 20.90 -17.74
C LEU A 253 1.28 21.22 -16.60
N ILE A 254 1.63 22.16 -15.71
CA ILE A 254 0.72 22.61 -14.66
C ILE A 254 -0.56 23.19 -15.24
N ASP A 255 -0.49 24.02 -16.28
CA ASP A 255 -1.69 24.61 -16.89
C ASP A 255 -2.64 23.55 -17.43
N GLU A 256 -2.13 22.63 -18.26
CA GLU A 256 -2.91 21.53 -18.85
C GLU A 256 -3.58 20.68 -17.75
N VAL A 257 -2.83 20.35 -16.70
CA VAL A 257 -3.33 19.54 -15.59
C VAL A 257 -4.36 20.32 -14.76
N ARG A 258 -4.20 21.63 -14.60
CA ARG A 258 -5.13 22.49 -13.85
C ARG A 258 -6.44 22.69 -14.58
N ASP A 259 -6.41 22.78 -15.90
CA ASP A 259 -7.61 22.89 -16.74
C ASP A 259 -8.52 21.65 -16.61
N LEU A 260 -7.91 20.46 -16.51
CA LEU A 260 -8.63 19.20 -16.31
C LEU A 260 -8.94 18.89 -14.84
N TYR A 261 -8.00 19.20 -13.95
CA TYR A 261 -8.02 18.86 -12.53
C TYR A 261 -7.61 20.06 -11.64
N PRO A 262 -8.53 21.02 -11.40
CA PRO A 262 -8.23 22.28 -10.72
C PRO A 262 -7.62 22.14 -9.32
N HIS A 263 -7.93 21.04 -8.63
CA HIS A 263 -7.53 20.82 -7.24
C HIS A 263 -6.48 19.72 -7.06
N LEU A 264 -5.92 19.18 -8.15
CA LEU A 264 -4.90 18.13 -8.04
C LEU A 264 -3.67 18.64 -7.25
N PRO A 265 -3.16 17.91 -6.26
CA PRO A 265 -1.91 18.29 -5.60
C PRO A 265 -0.74 18.27 -6.60
N ILE A 266 -0.06 19.40 -6.77
CA ILE A 266 1.13 19.50 -7.63
C ILE A 266 2.32 20.00 -6.79
N LEU A 267 3.43 19.26 -6.86
CA LEU A 267 4.71 19.67 -6.33
C LEU A 267 5.66 20.00 -7.48
N PHE A 268 5.99 21.27 -7.61
CA PHE A 268 6.95 21.77 -8.58
C PHE A 268 8.34 21.84 -7.94
N MET A 269 9.29 21.16 -8.54
CA MET A 269 10.67 21.10 -8.06
C MET A 269 11.58 21.75 -9.11
N SER A 270 12.44 22.68 -8.71
CA SER A 270 13.40 23.28 -9.63
C SER A 270 14.66 23.72 -8.90
N THR A 271 15.79 23.80 -9.62
CA THR A 271 16.98 24.49 -9.11
C THR A 271 16.90 26.01 -9.29
N GLU A 272 15.99 26.48 -10.14
CA GLU A 272 15.92 27.86 -10.61
C GLU A 272 14.86 28.65 -9.86
N GLU A 273 15.32 29.62 -9.08
CA GLU A 273 14.47 30.34 -8.14
C GLU A 273 13.39 31.21 -8.81
N HIS A 274 13.62 31.65 -10.05
CA HIS A 274 12.66 32.45 -10.80
C HIS A 274 11.36 31.67 -11.10
N ASN A 275 11.39 30.33 -11.07
CA ASN A 275 10.20 29.49 -11.26
C ASN A 275 9.28 29.43 -10.02
N ARG A 276 9.70 29.96 -8.87
CA ARG A 276 8.89 29.95 -7.64
C ARG A 276 7.57 30.70 -7.80
N ILE A 277 7.64 31.97 -8.21
CA ILE A 277 6.44 32.82 -8.30
C ILE A 277 5.47 32.28 -9.38
N PRO A 278 5.92 31.96 -10.61
CA PRO A 278 5.04 31.41 -11.64
C PRO A 278 4.35 30.10 -11.23
N SER A 279 5.08 29.17 -10.60
CA SER A 279 4.50 27.89 -10.17
C SER A 279 3.47 28.07 -9.05
N GLN A 280 3.73 28.96 -8.09
CA GLN A 280 2.81 29.27 -7.00
C GLN A 280 1.54 29.99 -7.49
N GLN A 281 1.66 30.89 -8.47
CA GLN A 281 0.51 31.56 -9.09
C GLN A 281 -0.43 30.56 -9.79
N LYS A 282 0.11 29.46 -10.29
CA LYS A 282 -0.65 28.33 -10.86
C LYS A 282 -1.13 27.31 -9.80
N GLY A 283 -0.98 27.64 -8.52
CA GLY A 283 -1.45 26.80 -7.41
C GLY A 283 -0.61 25.54 -7.16
N ALA A 284 0.65 25.50 -7.60
CA ALA A 284 1.59 24.43 -7.25
C ALA A 284 2.41 24.78 -6.00
N VAL A 285 2.81 23.76 -5.24
CA VAL A 285 3.78 23.94 -4.15
C VAL A 285 5.18 23.89 -4.74
N TYR A 286 5.97 24.95 -4.54
CA TYR A 286 7.35 25.03 -5.02
C TYR A 286 8.35 24.53 -3.97
N ILE A 287 9.31 23.70 -4.40
CA ILE A 287 10.51 23.37 -3.62
C ILE A 287 11.77 23.54 -4.47
N ASN A 288 12.79 24.18 -3.90
CA ASN A 288 14.11 24.24 -4.53
C ASN A 288 14.85 22.89 -4.39
N LYS A 289 15.39 22.32 -5.48
CA LYS A 289 16.11 21.03 -5.47
C LYS A 289 17.37 21.03 -4.60
N HIS A 290 17.95 22.20 -4.30
CA HIS A 290 19.11 22.35 -3.42
C HIS A 290 18.74 22.62 -1.95
N ASP A 291 17.45 22.60 -1.61
CA ASP A 291 17.00 22.80 -0.25
C ASP A 291 17.51 21.68 0.67
N ARG A 292 18.15 22.04 1.79
CA ARG A 292 18.65 21.09 2.79
C ARG A 292 17.52 20.24 3.39
N GLN A 293 16.30 20.75 3.39
CA GLN A 293 15.09 20.09 3.86
C GLN A 293 14.21 19.54 2.74
N LEU A 294 14.72 19.42 1.50
CA LEU A 294 13.98 18.88 0.34
C LEU A 294 13.19 17.62 0.70
N HIS A 295 13.86 16.67 1.35
CA HIS A 295 13.24 15.41 1.75
C HIS A 295 12.10 15.58 2.76
N ALA A 296 12.27 16.45 3.77
CA ALA A 296 11.25 16.70 4.76
C ALA A 296 10.03 17.38 4.12
N LYS A 297 10.26 18.34 3.22
CA LYS A 297 9.21 19.06 2.49
C LYS A 297 8.44 18.17 1.53
N ILE A 298 9.10 17.25 0.82
CA ILE A 298 8.42 16.22 0.00
C ILE A 298 7.49 15.36 0.89
N ASN A 299 7.98 14.89 2.04
CA ASN A 299 7.14 14.09 2.94
C ASN A 299 5.96 14.89 3.49
N GLN A 300 6.19 16.17 3.82
CA GLN A 300 5.15 17.07 4.28
C GLN A 300 4.10 17.30 3.19
N PHE A 301 4.51 17.48 1.94
CA PHE A 301 3.60 17.59 0.80
C PHE A 301 2.76 16.33 0.64
N MET A 302 3.40 15.17 0.63
CA MET A 302 2.69 13.87 0.57
C MET A 302 1.68 13.74 1.71
N ALA A 303 2.08 14.06 2.95
CA ALA A 303 1.22 13.94 4.12
C ALA A 303 0.04 14.92 4.10
N SER A 304 0.29 16.20 3.79
CA SER A 304 -0.69 17.28 3.94
C SER A 304 -1.58 17.52 2.72
N ARG A 305 -1.06 17.27 1.51
CA ARG A 305 -1.77 17.58 0.25
C ARG A 305 -2.29 16.35 -0.47
N MET A 306 -1.59 15.21 -0.38
CA MET A 306 -1.98 13.98 -1.07
C MET A 306 -2.79 13.01 -0.20
N GLY A 307 -3.24 13.43 0.99
CA GLY A 307 -4.09 12.59 1.85
C GLY A 307 -3.38 11.41 2.52
N PHE A 308 -2.03 11.39 2.52
CA PHE A 308 -1.28 10.31 3.13
C PHE A 308 -1.02 10.47 4.64
N GLY A 309 -1.19 11.68 5.18
CA GLY A 309 -1.12 11.97 6.60
C GLY A 309 -2.49 11.92 7.26
N GLU A 310 -2.57 12.42 8.50
CA GLU A 310 -3.86 12.70 9.15
C GLU A 310 -4.69 13.67 8.29
N PHE A 311 -6.02 13.55 8.38
CA PHE A 311 -6.91 14.52 7.78
C PHE A 311 -6.86 15.79 8.62
N ILE A 312 -6.39 16.90 8.07
CA ILE A 312 -6.36 18.18 8.77
C ILE A 312 -7.59 18.97 8.34
N PHE A 313 -8.53 19.17 9.25
CA PHE A 313 -9.68 20.03 9.04
C PHE A 313 -9.20 21.49 9.05
N SER A 314 -9.34 22.14 7.90
CA SER A 314 -8.93 23.52 7.67
C SER A 314 -9.93 24.25 6.79
N ASP A 315 -9.76 25.57 6.65
CA ASP A 315 -10.52 26.38 5.70
C ASP A 315 -9.62 26.95 4.59
N SER A 316 -10.21 27.75 3.71
CA SER A 316 -9.51 28.41 2.60
C SER A 316 -8.39 29.36 3.03
N GLU A 317 -8.39 29.80 4.30
CA GLU A 317 -7.36 30.67 4.88
C GLU A 317 -6.24 29.85 5.55
N ASN A 318 -6.31 28.52 5.48
CA ASN A 318 -5.44 27.57 6.19
C ASN A 318 -5.57 27.62 7.72
N ASN A 319 -6.66 28.15 8.28
CA ASN A 319 -6.92 28.00 9.71
C ASN A 319 -7.21 26.53 10.00
N GLN A 320 -6.47 25.92 10.93
CA GLN A 320 -6.64 24.52 11.31
C GLN A 320 -7.55 24.40 12.53
N TYR A 321 -8.51 23.49 12.48
CA TYR A 321 -9.48 23.26 13.56
C TYR A 321 -9.14 22.02 14.38
N MET A 322 -8.89 20.91 13.69
CA MET A 322 -8.56 19.62 14.31
C MET A 322 -7.94 18.67 13.27
N SER A 323 -7.42 17.53 13.73
CA SER A 323 -6.99 16.45 12.86
C SER A 323 -7.74 15.14 13.14
N ALA A 324 -7.75 14.26 12.14
CA ALA A 324 -8.26 12.91 12.26
C ALA A 324 -7.27 11.90 11.68
N SER A 325 -6.90 10.92 12.49
CA SER A 325 -6.00 9.82 12.12
C SER A 325 -6.73 8.61 11.54
N ASN A 326 -8.01 8.43 11.91
CA ASN A 326 -8.84 7.28 11.56
C ASN A 326 -10.29 7.70 11.22
N LEU A 327 -11.10 6.74 10.75
CA LEU A 327 -12.48 6.98 10.32
C LEU A 327 -13.43 7.42 11.46
N ASN A 328 -13.19 6.98 12.69
CA ASN A 328 -14.01 7.42 13.83
C ASN A 328 -13.72 8.90 14.13
N GLU A 329 -12.45 9.28 14.23
CA GLU A 329 -12.05 10.67 14.40
C GLU A 329 -12.48 11.55 13.24
N LEU A 330 -12.47 11.03 12.00
CA LEU A 330 -12.96 11.78 10.83
C LEU A 330 -14.45 12.08 10.97
N ARG A 331 -15.25 11.08 11.37
CA ARG A 331 -16.68 11.26 11.64
C ARG A 331 -16.91 12.29 12.74
N ASP A 332 -16.22 12.15 13.86
CA ASP A 332 -16.39 13.04 15.03
C ASP A 332 -15.94 14.46 14.71
N GLY A 333 -14.89 14.61 13.90
CA GLY A 333 -14.44 15.89 13.40
C GLY A 333 -15.45 16.53 12.44
N ILE A 334 -16.02 15.75 11.51
CA ILE A 334 -17.10 16.23 10.61
C ILE A 334 -18.33 16.67 11.42
N GLU A 335 -18.58 16.14 12.60
CA GLU A 335 -19.68 16.60 13.46
C GLU A 335 -19.38 18.00 14.07
N GLN A 336 -18.13 18.26 14.46
CA GLN A 336 -17.75 19.42 15.26
C GLN A 336 -17.25 20.63 14.46
N ILE A 337 -16.73 20.43 13.24
CA ILE A 337 -16.07 21.50 12.47
C ILE A 337 -17.04 22.61 12.01
N PRO A 338 -16.56 23.85 11.79
CA PRO A 338 -17.37 24.90 11.20
C PRO A 338 -17.80 24.59 9.75
N GLU A 339 -18.95 25.14 9.33
CA GLU A 339 -19.48 25.01 7.97
C GLU A 339 -18.46 25.37 6.88
N LYS A 340 -17.72 26.46 7.06
CA LYS A 340 -16.70 26.90 6.09
C LYS A 340 -15.60 25.84 5.85
N SER A 341 -15.22 25.07 6.87
CA SER A 341 -14.25 23.98 6.73
C SER A 341 -14.88 22.79 6.01
N LEU A 342 -16.10 22.43 6.40
CA LEU A 342 -16.87 21.35 5.77
C LEU A 342 -16.99 21.56 4.26
N LEU A 343 -17.48 22.73 3.84
CA LEU A 343 -17.68 23.07 2.43
C LEU A 343 -16.35 23.16 1.68
N PHE A 344 -15.32 23.76 2.28
CA PHE A 344 -13.98 23.83 1.70
C PHE A 344 -13.43 22.45 1.33
N HIS A 345 -13.56 21.48 2.23
CA HIS A 345 -13.10 20.11 2.02
C HIS A 345 -14.00 19.31 1.08
N ALA A 346 -15.33 19.49 1.15
CA ALA A 346 -16.29 18.82 0.29
C ALA A 346 -16.13 19.25 -1.17
N GLU A 347 -16.04 20.55 -1.44
CA GLU A 347 -15.90 21.13 -2.78
C GLU A 347 -14.64 20.60 -3.49
N ARG A 348 -13.56 20.44 -2.73
CA ARG A 348 -12.25 19.98 -3.23
C ARG A 348 -12.07 18.47 -3.18
N ASN A 349 -13.12 17.70 -2.87
CA ASN A 349 -13.07 16.25 -2.75
C ASN A 349 -12.02 15.73 -1.75
N HIS A 350 -11.65 16.52 -0.73
CA HIS A 350 -10.61 16.13 0.22
C HIS A 350 -11.00 14.86 1.00
N PHE A 351 -12.27 14.72 1.37
CA PHE A 351 -12.78 13.54 2.09
C PHE A 351 -12.65 12.25 1.27
N SER A 352 -13.19 12.23 0.06
CA SER A 352 -13.11 11.05 -0.82
C SER A 352 -11.67 10.72 -1.18
N HIS A 353 -10.82 11.74 -1.39
CA HIS A 353 -9.39 11.53 -1.63
C HIS A 353 -8.69 10.86 -0.45
N TRP A 354 -8.87 11.37 0.77
CA TRP A 354 -8.27 10.82 1.99
C TRP A 354 -8.73 9.39 2.31
N LEU A 355 -9.97 9.05 1.93
CA LEU A 355 -10.51 7.69 2.05
C LEU A 355 -9.90 6.74 1.01
N ARG A 356 -9.75 7.18 -0.25
CA ARG A 356 -9.10 6.37 -1.32
C ARG A 356 -7.66 6.04 -1.00
N THR A 357 -6.88 7.00 -0.47
CA THR A 357 -5.49 6.73 -0.07
C THR A 357 -5.36 5.72 1.06
N ARG A 358 -6.45 5.50 1.80
CA ARG A 358 -6.55 4.49 2.86
C ARG A 358 -7.19 3.19 2.41
N THR A 359 -7.39 3.02 1.11
CA THR A 359 -8.03 1.85 0.49
C THR A 359 -9.51 1.67 0.87
N GLU A 360 -10.17 2.73 1.35
CA GLU A 360 -11.61 2.73 1.68
C GLU A 360 -12.45 3.16 0.47
N PHE A 361 -12.30 2.44 -0.64
CA PHE A 361 -12.81 2.86 -1.95
C PHE A 361 -14.33 2.94 -2.03
N GLU A 362 -15.07 2.06 -1.33
CA GLU A 362 -16.54 2.06 -1.38
C GLU A 362 -17.14 3.35 -0.81
N VAL A 363 -16.74 3.70 0.40
CA VAL A 363 -17.21 4.94 1.05
C VAL A 363 -16.70 6.17 0.30
N ALA A 364 -15.48 6.11 -0.24
CA ALA A 364 -14.96 7.21 -1.04
C ALA A 364 -15.74 7.43 -2.36
N ALA A 365 -16.12 6.35 -3.04
CA ALA A 365 -16.92 6.40 -4.26
C ALA A 365 -18.31 6.98 -3.97
N ALA A 366 -18.98 6.48 -2.92
CA ALA A 366 -20.29 6.98 -2.49
C ALA A 366 -20.26 8.49 -2.17
N ILE A 367 -19.20 8.98 -1.52
CA ILE A 367 -19.04 10.41 -1.21
C ILE A 367 -18.75 11.22 -2.49
N ARG A 368 -17.92 10.70 -3.39
CA ARG A 368 -17.51 11.42 -4.62
C ARG A 368 -18.65 11.57 -5.64
N GLU A 369 -19.63 10.68 -5.64
CA GLU A 369 -20.80 10.77 -6.53
C GLU A 369 -21.72 11.95 -6.21
N LYS A 370 -21.63 12.51 -5.00
CA LYS A 370 -22.45 13.63 -4.56
C LYS A 370 -21.70 14.96 -4.65
N LYS A 371 -22.37 15.96 -5.21
CA LYS A 371 -21.92 17.36 -5.19
C LYS A 371 -22.60 18.12 -4.06
N ILE A 372 -22.02 19.24 -3.66
CA ILE A 372 -22.62 20.12 -2.65
C ILE A 372 -24.03 20.55 -3.08
N ASP A 373 -24.21 20.85 -4.36
CA ASP A 373 -25.49 21.29 -4.94
C ASP A 373 -26.60 20.22 -4.91
N ASP A 374 -26.26 18.95 -4.62
CA ASP A 374 -27.25 17.88 -4.44
C ASP A 374 -27.96 17.96 -3.08
N PHE A 375 -27.54 18.88 -2.19
CA PHE A 375 -28.07 19.03 -0.85
C PHE A 375 -28.73 20.40 -0.65
N PRO A 376 -29.85 20.46 0.12
CA PRO A 376 -30.56 21.71 0.36
C PRO A 376 -29.83 22.65 1.32
N SER A 377 -28.87 22.14 2.09
CA SER A 377 -28.07 22.90 3.05
C SER A 377 -26.74 22.21 3.34
N SER A 378 -25.81 22.96 3.94
CA SER A 378 -24.54 22.44 4.46
C SER A 378 -24.73 21.37 5.56
N ASP A 379 -25.78 21.49 6.36
CA ASP A 379 -26.18 20.43 7.31
C ASP A 379 -26.55 19.13 6.59
N GLY A 380 -27.17 19.22 5.42
CA GLY A 380 -27.44 18.06 4.56
C GLY A 380 -26.15 17.35 4.13
N VAL A 381 -25.13 18.12 3.71
CA VAL A 381 -23.79 17.59 3.37
C VAL A 381 -23.16 16.91 4.59
N ARG A 382 -23.21 17.55 5.76
CA ARG A 382 -22.64 17.02 7.01
C ARG A 382 -23.28 15.69 7.39
N ASN A 383 -24.61 15.64 7.45
CA ASN A 383 -25.36 14.45 7.82
C ASN A 383 -25.09 13.31 6.84
N PHE A 384 -25.08 13.58 5.53
CA PHE A 384 -24.76 12.59 4.52
C PHE A 384 -23.35 11.99 4.71
N MET A 385 -22.34 12.82 4.96
CA MET A 385 -20.97 12.31 5.18
C MET A 385 -20.86 11.49 6.47
N ILE A 386 -21.46 11.96 7.56
CA ILE A 386 -21.50 11.23 8.84
C ILE A 386 -22.19 9.88 8.65
N GLU A 387 -23.38 9.85 8.03
CA GLU A 387 -24.13 8.63 7.79
C GLU A 387 -23.37 7.65 6.87
N SER A 388 -22.74 8.16 5.80
CA SER A 388 -21.94 7.34 4.89
C SER A 388 -20.78 6.66 5.61
N ILE A 389 -20.02 7.40 6.43
CA ILE A 389 -18.91 6.86 7.22
C ILE A 389 -19.42 5.90 8.31
N GLN A 390 -20.50 6.26 9.01
CA GLN A 390 -21.09 5.41 10.05
C GLN A 390 -21.60 4.09 9.49
N ASN A 391 -22.30 4.12 8.35
CA ASN A 391 -22.81 2.93 7.69
C ASN A 391 -21.67 2.04 7.23
N PHE A 392 -20.61 2.63 6.65
CA PHE A 392 -19.39 1.90 6.30
C PHE A 392 -18.75 1.22 7.51
N LEU A 393 -18.53 1.95 8.61
CA LEU A 393 -17.97 1.42 9.85
C LEU A 393 -18.83 0.31 10.48
N ARG A 394 -20.17 0.42 10.38
CA ARG A 394 -21.10 -0.62 10.85
C ARG A 394 -21.00 -1.87 9.97
N MET A 395 -20.95 -1.70 8.65
CA MET A 395 -20.81 -2.82 7.71
C MET A 395 -19.48 -3.55 7.91
N GLN A 396 -18.37 -2.82 8.00
CA GLN A 396 -17.04 -3.40 8.21
C GLN A 396 -16.99 -4.24 9.49
N ARG A 397 -17.56 -3.74 10.59
CA ARG A 397 -17.65 -4.45 11.88
C ARG A 397 -18.49 -5.73 11.85
N ARG A 398 -19.47 -5.80 10.94
CA ARG A 398 -20.36 -6.97 10.82
C ARG A 398 -19.81 -8.08 9.91
N GLN A 399 -18.70 -7.84 9.22
CA GLN A 399 -18.19 -8.75 8.19
C GLN A 399 -16.71 -9.09 8.39
N THR A 400 -16.00 -8.29 9.18
CA THR A 400 -14.57 -8.44 9.39
C THR A 400 -14.30 -9.18 10.69
N ILE A 401 -13.46 -10.21 10.60
CA ILE A 401 -12.91 -10.90 11.76
C ILE A 401 -11.67 -10.11 12.17
N PHE A 402 -11.72 -9.54 13.38
CA PHE A 402 -10.62 -8.78 13.94
C PHE A 402 -9.73 -9.69 14.80
N ASP A 403 -8.43 -9.40 14.86
CA ASP A 403 -7.62 -9.93 15.94
C ASP A 403 -8.05 -9.26 17.26
N TYR A 404 -7.97 -9.99 18.36
CA TYR A 404 -8.43 -9.50 19.66
C TYR A 404 -7.68 -8.23 20.05
N ASN A 405 -8.44 -7.20 20.41
CA ASN A 405 -7.93 -5.95 20.97
C ASN A 405 -8.92 -5.48 22.06
N PRO A 406 -8.45 -5.21 23.30
CA PRO A 406 -9.30 -4.68 24.38
C PRO A 406 -10.15 -3.46 23.96
N GLU A 407 -9.59 -2.54 23.16
CA GLU A 407 -10.31 -1.34 22.68
C GLU A 407 -11.47 -1.70 21.74
N LEU A 408 -11.34 -2.81 21.01
CA LEU A 408 -12.38 -3.32 20.10
C LEU A 408 -13.36 -4.26 20.81
N ALA A 409 -13.11 -4.64 22.06
CA ALA A 409 -13.90 -5.64 22.78
C ALA A 409 -15.40 -5.27 22.90
N HIS A 410 -15.71 -3.98 23.04
CA HIS A 410 -17.09 -3.49 23.09
C HIS A 410 -17.75 -3.37 21.71
N SER A 411 -16.95 -3.22 20.64
CA SER A 411 -17.40 -2.72 19.35
C SER A 411 -17.30 -3.73 18.20
N SER A 412 -16.46 -4.76 18.31
CA SER A 412 -16.34 -5.85 17.35
C SER A 412 -17.30 -7.00 17.68
N ASN A 413 -17.93 -7.56 16.66
CA ASN A 413 -18.83 -8.70 16.81
C ASN A 413 -18.10 -10.05 16.67
N PHE A 414 -16.90 -10.08 16.10
CA PHE A 414 -16.18 -11.33 15.85
C PHE A 414 -14.68 -11.12 15.96
N GLN A 415 -14.04 -11.80 16.92
CA GLN A 415 -12.63 -11.63 17.23
C GLN A 415 -11.89 -12.97 17.27
N ARG A 416 -10.59 -12.93 16.94
CA ARG A 416 -9.65 -14.04 17.06
C ARG A 416 -8.57 -13.68 18.08
N LEU A 417 -8.39 -14.51 19.09
CA LEU A 417 -7.25 -14.46 20.00
C LEU A 417 -6.20 -15.48 19.55
N GLY A 418 -4.98 -15.02 19.29
CA GLY A 418 -3.87 -15.86 18.83
C GLY A 418 -3.72 -15.96 17.31
N LYS A 419 -2.79 -16.82 16.90
CA LYS A 419 -2.35 -17.10 15.52
C LYS A 419 -2.68 -18.55 15.12
N GLY A 420 -2.59 -18.81 13.82
CA GLY A 420 -2.90 -20.13 13.28
C GLY A 420 -4.38 -20.31 12.97
N SER A 421 -4.87 -21.55 13.08
CA SER A 421 -6.19 -21.94 12.57
C SER A 421 -7.32 -21.58 13.54
N LEU A 422 -8.52 -21.32 13.00
CA LEU A 422 -9.74 -21.12 13.77
C LEU A 422 -10.44 -22.43 14.16
N GLY A 423 -9.96 -23.59 13.68
CA GLY A 423 -10.68 -24.86 13.78
C GLY A 423 -11.88 -24.97 12.82
N GLY A 424 -12.47 -26.17 12.70
CA GLY A 424 -13.56 -26.44 11.75
C GLY A 424 -14.83 -25.61 12.00
N LYS A 425 -15.35 -25.63 13.23
CA LYS A 425 -16.57 -24.89 13.60
C LYS A 425 -16.32 -23.39 13.63
N GLY A 426 -15.14 -22.97 14.12
CA GLY A 426 -14.72 -21.58 14.10
C GLY A 426 -14.66 -21.00 12.68
N ARG A 427 -14.08 -21.76 11.73
CA ARG A 427 -14.10 -21.40 10.29
C ARG A 427 -15.53 -21.34 9.73
N GLY A 428 -16.41 -22.28 10.09
CA GLY A 428 -17.81 -22.28 9.65
C GLY A 428 -18.56 -21.03 10.12
N LEU A 429 -18.44 -20.67 11.41
CA LEU A 429 -19.02 -19.45 11.96
C LEU A 429 -18.42 -18.18 11.35
N ALA A 430 -17.10 -18.15 11.16
CA ALA A 430 -16.39 -17.07 10.48
C ALA A 430 -16.90 -16.88 9.03
N PHE A 431 -17.09 -17.98 8.30
CA PHE A 431 -17.64 -17.96 6.94
C PHE A 431 -19.07 -17.39 6.95
N CYS A 432 -19.95 -17.93 7.79
CA CYS A 432 -21.30 -17.42 7.95
C CYS A 432 -21.29 -15.92 8.30
N PHE A 433 -20.51 -15.50 9.29
CA PHE A 433 -20.40 -14.10 9.70
C PHE A 433 -19.99 -13.18 8.53
N SER A 434 -18.98 -13.56 7.77
CA SER A 434 -18.50 -12.75 6.64
C SER A 434 -19.49 -12.66 5.46
N ARG A 435 -20.41 -13.62 5.32
CA ARG A 435 -21.28 -13.77 4.14
C ARG A 435 -22.77 -13.62 4.39
N ILE A 436 -23.24 -13.66 5.64
CA ILE A 436 -24.68 -13.68 5.96
C ILE A 436 -25.43 -12.47 5.39
N HIS A 437 -24.75 -11.34 5.26
CA HIS A 437 -25.32 -10.12 4.68
C HIS A 437 -25.53 -10.18 3.17
N GLU A 438 -24.82 -11.05 2.45
CA GLU A 438 -25.00 -11.25 1.00
C GLU A 438 -26.25 -12.07 0.67
N LEU A 439 -26.77 -12.82 1.65
CA LEU A 439 -27.92 -13.69 1.48
C LEU A 439 -29.27 -12.95 1.59
N GLU A 440 -29.25 -11.66 1.95
CA GLU A 440 -30.44 -10.80 2.11
C GLU A 440 -31.58 -11.48 2.92
N LEU A 441 -31.20 -12.29 3.92
CA LEU A 441 -32.13 -13.14 4.66
C LEU A 441 -33.24 -12.36 5.36
N HIS A 442 -32.97 -11.11 5.75
CA HIS A 442 -33.95 -10.24 6.37
C HIS A 442 -35.09 -9.87 5.40
N SER A 443 -34.75 -9.61 4.13
CA SER A 443 -35.75 -9.38 3.07
C SER A 443 -36.56 -10.65 2.80
N LYS A 444 -35.91 -11.82 2.85
CA LYS A 444 -36.55 -13.11 2.60
C LYS A 444 -37.46 -13.58 3.73
N TYR A 445 -37.12 -13.26 4.98
CA TYR A 445 -37.86 -13.65 6.18
C TYR A 445 -38.17 -12.43 7.05
N PRO A 446 -39.15 -11.60 6.66
CA PRO A 446 -39.58 -10.46 7.46
C PRO A 446 -40.01 -10.91 8.86
N GLY A 447 -39.51 -10.24 9.90
CA GLY A 447 -39.82 -10.58 11.30
C GLY A 447 -38.90 -11.60 11.95
N VAL A 448 -38.01 -12.27 11.20
CA VAL A 448 -36.99 -13.16 11.77
C VAL A 448 -35.63 -12.47 11.75
N ARG A 449 -35.00 -12.36 12.92
CA ARG A 449 -33.62 -11.86 13.05
C ARG A 449 -32.66 -13.04 12.99
N ILE A 450 -31.96 -13.17 11.87
CA ILE A 450 -30.88 -14.16 11.70
C ILE A 450 -29.56 -13.39 11.81
N ASP A 451 -28.73 -13.75 12.77
CA ASP A 451 -27.48 -13.07 13.09
C ASP A 451 -26.47 -14.06 13.66
N VAL A 452 -25.17 -13.73 13.59
CA VAL A 452 -24.14 -14.51 14.27
C VAL A 452 -23.86 -13.82 15.62
N PRO A 453 -23.91 -14.55 16.75
CA PRO A 453 -23.68 -13.95 18.06
C PRO A 453 -22.25 -13.42 18.17
N ARG A 454 -22.03 -12.50 19.13
CA ARG A 454 -20.69 -12.03 19.44
C ARG A 454 -19.78 -13.22 19.75
N THR A 455 -18.70 -13.36 18.99
CA THR A 455 -17.86 -14.56 19.01
C THR A 455 -16.41 -14.17 19.23
N LEU A 456 -15.77 -14.82 20.21
CA LEU A 456 -14.31 -14.84 20.37
C LEU A 456 -13.81 -16.25 20.04
N ILE A 457 -12.87 -16.37 19.10
CA ILE A 457 -12.22 -17.63 18.79
C ILE A 457 -10.83 -17.65 19.41
N LEU A 458 -10.55 -18.66 20.22
CA LEU A 458 -9.18 -19.02 20.61
C LEU A 458 -8.55 -19.81 19.47
N ALA A 459 -7.48 -19.26 18.89
CA ALA A 459 -6.77 -19.91 17.80
C ALA A 459 -5.91 -21.09 18.31
N THR A 460 -5.46 -21.93 17.39
CA THR A 460 -4.72 -23.17 17.71
C THR A 460 -3.44 -22.94 18.50
N ASP A 461 -2.74 -21.82 18.29
CA ASP A 461 -1.50 -21.52 19.03
C ASP A 461 -1.76 -21.37 20.54
N ARG A 462 -2.85 -20.73 20.94
CA ARG A 462 -3.23 -20.57 22.35
C ARG A 462 -3.50 -21.91 23.01
N PHE A 463 -4.15 -22.84 22.29
CA PHE A 463 -4.35 -24.20 22.79
C PHE A 463 -3.02 -24.96 22.93
N VAL A 464 -2.14 -24.89 21.92
CA VAL A 464 -0.82 -25.51 21.98
C VAL A 464 0.01 -24.96 23.15
N SER A 465 0.03 -23.63 23.33
CA SER A 465 0.72 -23.01 24.46
C SER A 465 0.14 -23.39 25.82
N PHE A 466 -1.17 -23.65 25.90
CA PHE A 466 -1.79 -24.18 27.12
C PHE A 466 -1.34 -25.62 27.40
N LEU A 467 -1.28 -26.48 26.38
CA LEU A 467 -0.80 -27.86 26.53
C LEU A 467 0.67 -27.90 26.96
N GLU A 468 1.53 -27.13 26.30
CA GLU A 468 2.97 -27.07 26.59
C GLU A 468 3.23 -26.55 28.01
N ARG A 469 2.58 -25.45 28.41
CA ARG A 469 2.75 -24.88 29.75
C ARG A 469 2.39 -25.89 30.86
N ASN A 470 1.36 -26.67 30.63
CA ASN A 470 0.82 -27.60 31.64
C ASN A 470 1.35 -29.04 31.47
N ASN A 471 2.30 -29.27 30.55
CA ASN A 471 2.82 -30.59 30.20
C ASN A 471 1.72 -31.63 29.88
N LEU A 472 0.62 -31.19 29.26
CA LEU A 472 -0.56 -32.01 29.01
C LEU A 472 -0.45 -32.85 27.72
N SER A 473 0.52 -32.56 26.85
CA SER A 473 0.68 -33.25 25.57
C SER A 473 0.93 -34.75 25.73
N GLU A 474 1.76 -35.15 26.69
CA GLU A 474 2.05 -36.56 26.96
C GLU A 474 0.86 -37.25 27.65
N ILE A 475 0.18 -36.55 28.56
CA ILE A 475 -1.00 -37.04 29.28
C ILE A 475 -2.15 -37.31 28.29
N ALA A 476 -2.39 -36.41 27.34
CA ALA A 476 -3.45 -36.56 26.35
C ALA A 476 -3.21 -37.70 25.34
N LEU A 477 -1.97 -38.19 25.20
CA LEU A 477 -1.60 -39.31 24.34
C LEU A 477 -1.42 -40.63 25.11
N SER A 478 -1.57 -40.59 26.43
CA SER A 478 -1.40 -41.77 27.29
C SER A 478 -2.66 -42.63 27.34
N GLU A 479 -2.52 -43.91 27.70
CA GLU A 479 -3.64 -44.86 27.84
C GLU A 479 -4.39 -44.71 29.19
N ILE A 480 -4.40 -43.52 29.77
CA ILE A 480 -5.14 -43.24 31.00
C ILE A 480 -6.62 -42.98 30.68
N GLY A 481 -7.48 -43.11 31.69
CA GLY A 481 -8.92 -42.90 31.52
C GLY A 481 -9.30 -41.43 31.25
N ASP A 482 -10.40 -41.21 30.54
CA ASP A 482 -10.91 -39.88 30.19
C ASP A 482 -11.10 -38.97 31.42
N ASP A 483 -11.50 -39.53 32.56
CA ASP A 483 -11.68 -38.79 33.82
C ASP A 483 -10.35 -38.24 34.35
N GLU A 484 -9.27 -39.01 34.24
CA GLU A 484 -7.93 -38.60 34.67
C GLU A 484 -7.36 -37.52 33.74
N ILE A 485 -7.60 -37.64 32.43
CA ILE A 485 -7.28 -36.59 31.45
C ILE A 485 -8.05 -35.31 31.80
N SER A 486 -9.36 -35.41 32.05
CA SER A 486 -10.21 -34.28 32.40
C SER A 486 -9.71 -33.57 33.66
N GLU A 487 -9.37 -34.33 34.71
CA GLU A 487 -8.83 -33.77 35.95
C GLU A 487 -7.48 -33.05 35.73
N ALA A 488 -6.60 -33.61 34.90
CA ALA A 488 -5.34 -32.98 34.54
C ALA A 488 -5.56 -31.64 33.80
N PHE A 489 -6.48 -31.60 32.83
CA PHE A 489 -6.82 -30.37 32.11
C PHE A 489 -7.46 -29.31 33.02
N LEU A 490 -8.32 -29.70 33.97
CA LEU A 490 -8.94 -28.78 34.92
C LEU A 490 -7.96 -28.18 35.92
N LYS A 491 -6.85 -28.87 36.21
CA LYS A 491 -5.74 -28.36 37.03
C LYS A 491 -4.79 -27.45 36.24
N GLY A 492 -4.90 -27.43 34.91
CA GLY A 492 -4.04 -26.62 34.05
C GLY A 492 -4.27 -25.12 34.24
N GLU A 493 -3.19 -24.35 34.21
CA GLU A 493 -3.22 -22.89 34.36
C GLU A 493 -3.12 -22.19 33.01
N PHE A 494 -3.94 -21.15 32.83
CA PHE A 494 -3.82 -20.22 31.72
C PHE A 494 -2.66 -19.26 31.94
N SER A 495 -2.14 -18.66 30.86
CA SER A 495 -1.16 -17.58 30.99
C SER A 495 -1.79 -16.32 31.59
N ASP A 496 -0.97 -15.47 32.22
CA ASP A 496 -1.43 -14.16 32.72
C ASP A 496 -2.06 -13.31 31.61
N ASP A 497 -1.48 -13.35 30.39
CA ASP A 497 -2.02 -12.67 29.20
C ASP A 497 -3.42 -13.18 28.83
N ASP A 498 -3.61 -14.50 28.77
CA ASP A 498 -4.92 -15.08 28.46
C ASP A 498 -5.95 -14.78 29.56
N LEU A 499 -5.54 -14.80 30.83
CA LEU A 499 -6.40 -14.47 31.97
C LEU A 499 -6.83 -13.00 31.95
N GLU A 500 -5.93 -12.06 31.67
CA GLU A 500 -6.23 -10.65 31.55
C GLU A 500 -7.25 -10.40 30.43
N ILE A 501 -7.04 -11.04 29.28
CA ILE A 501 -7.94 -10.97 28.13
C ILE A 501 -9.33 -11.55 28.46
N MET A 502 -9.38 -12.72 29.08
CA MET A 502 -10.65 -13.33 29.48
C MET A 502 -11.39 -12.50 30.52
N ARG A 503 -10.70 -11.90 31.50
CA ARG A 503 -11.30 -10.98 32.48
C ARG A 503 -11.90 -9.76 31.78
N GLY A 504 -11.14 -9.11 30.91
CA GLY A 504 -11.62 -7.96 30.14
C GLY A 504 -12.84 -8.30 29.28
N MET A 505 -12.88 -9.50 28.69
CA MET A 505 -14.08 -9.97 27.98
C MET A 505 -15.28 -10.14 28.92
N LEU A 506 -15.09 -10.77 30.08
CA LEU A 506 -16.15 -11.05 31.05
C LEU A 506 -16.73 -9.79 31.70
N GLU A 507 -15.98 -8.69 31.77
CA GLU A 507 -16.50 -7.38 32.19
C GLU A 507 -17.56 -6.83 31.23
N ILE A 508 -17.48 -7.21 29.95
CA ILE A 508 -18.39 -6.75 28.88
C ILE A 508 -19.58 -7.70 28.73
N VAL A 509 -19.33 -9.00 28.89
CA VAL A 509 -20.31 -10.05 28.67
C VAL A 509 -21.21 -10.19 29.89
N THR A 510 -22.32 -9.46 29.86
CA THR A 510 -23.38 -9.51 30.90
C THR A 510 -24.48 -10.54 30.58
N TRP A 511 -24.22 -11.45 29.64
CA TRP A 511 -25.17 -12.45 29.13
C TRP A 511 -24.57 -13.87 29.16
N PRO A 512 -25.38 -14.93 29.03
CA PRO A 512 -24.88 -16.31 29.07
C PRO A 512 -23.86 -16.60 27.96
N ILE A 513 -22.81 -17.35 28.32
CA ILE A 513 -21.73 -17.73 27.40
C ILE A 513 -21.94 -19.16 26.92
N ALA A 514 -21.84 -19.37 25.61
CA ALA A 514 -21.75 -20.70 25.02
C ALA A 514 -20.29 -20.98 24.62
N VAL A 515 -19.65 -21.93 25.31
CA VAL A 515 -18.28 -22.38 24.99
C VAL A 515 -18.37 -23.61 24.09
N ARG A 516 -17.61 -23.63 23.00
CA ARG A 516 -17.56 -24.75 22.06
C ARG A 516 -16.13 -25.05 21.62
N SER A 517 -15.75 -26.32 21.69
CA SER A 517 -14.55 -26.87 21.09
C SER A 517 -14.76 -27.13 19.59
N SER A 518 -13.67 -27.05 18.82
CA SER A 518 -13.58 -27.64 17.48
C SER A 518 -12.58 -28.79 17.55
N SER A 519 -13.04 -30.01 17.32
CA SER A 519 -12.17 -31.16 17.11
C SER A 519 -12.32 -31.66 15.67
N MET A 520 -11.30 -32.37 15.15
CA MET A 520 -11.40 -33.03 13.84
C MET A 520 -12.26 -34.30 13.89
N LEU A 521 -12.49 -34.86 15.08
CA LEU A 521 -13.11 -36.16 15.32
C LEU A 521 -14.46 -36.07 16.02
N GLU A 522 -15.00 -34.86 16.22
CA GLU A 522 -16.23 -34.63 16.99
C GLU A 522 -17.49 -35.26 16.35
N ASP A 523 -17.39 -35.73 15.10
CA ASP A 523 -18.44 -36.46 14.36
C ASP A 523 -17.94 -37.82 13.80
N ALA A 524 -16.82 -38.37 14.31
CA ALA A 524 -16.23 -39.63 13.82
C ALA A 524 -16.60 -40.85 14.68
#